data_AF-A0A3M1CAU4-F1
#
_entry.id   AF-A0A3M1CAU4-F1
#
_cell.length_a   1.000
_cell.length_b   1.000
_cell.length_c   1.000
_cell.angle_alpha   90.00
_cell.angle_beta   90.00
_cell.angle_gamma   90.00
#
_symmetry.space_group_name_H-M   'P 1'
#
loop_
_entity.id
_entity.type
_entity.pdbx_description
1 polymer ?
#
loop_
_entity_poly.entity_id
_entity_poly.type
_entity_poly.pdbx_seq_one_letter_code
_entity_poly.pdbx_strand_id
1 'polypeptide(L)'
;MSHNNIKRYKKGERLFSEGDVLDKVFIIQSGRVSLFIERSGKRIELNQSTTGQILGEQRVFSNVKANLSAEALSEVKALEVPVEVLKSQYEKSSPGVKILTKGLFEELKRLRSQWRSLKLEQDSSPCPPRYIPRVFSIFTLVGKYLGNLAEPSDLQGIEVKESFPEKVLVVSWESLRLYGTRMFLESPQRMQGMLEVLKKLNHVELSYKKDEDTEEEVMDKIFFLNMDMIEGFGEFFQHYLFKPGKSEIISFDSIAHRVAGIFLDITKDRELDRNGLVTLEYETLLKNLKEDYGLDLKATHLDLLEKKGLFVKRKTVNDKVHLSFERKEFQMIFDYWSILSEIDKWNKKGYVDLTENLSLKKESRENKCPQCEKPYESGQNFCAFCGFKLAEAA
;
A
#
# COMPACT_ATOMS: atom_id res chain seq x y z
N MET A 1 -13.27 -48.63 -11.62
CA MET A 1 -12.83 -47.22 -11.55
C MET A 1 -11.42 -47.20 -10.98
N SER A 2 -10.39 -47.38 -11.81
CA SER A 2 -9.03 -46.98 -11.46
C SER A 2 -8.57 -46.12 -12.61
N HIS A 3 -8.16 -44.90 -12.34
CA HIS A 3 -7.25 -44.02 -13.09
C HIS A 3 -7.17 -42.77 -12.23
N ASN A 4 -6.38 -42.89 -11.16
CA ASN A 4 -6.21 -41.85 -10.15
C ASN A 4 -5.27 -40.78 -10.74
N ASN A 5 -5.79 -39.89 -11.59
CA ASN A 5 -5.03 -38.78 -12.19
C ASN A 5 -4.84 -37.64 -11.18
N ILE A 6 -4.24 -37.95 -10.04
CA ILE A 6 -3.82 -36.95 -9.07
C ILE A 6 -2.54 -36.32 -9.60
N LYS A 7 -2.58 -35.02 -9.87
CA LYS A 7 -1.41 -34.23 -10.26
C LYS A 7 -1.04 -33.26 -9.14
N ARG A 8 0.27 -33.03 -9.00
CA ARG A 8 0.82 -32.05 -8.06
C ARG A 8 1.29 -30.82 -8.83
N TYR A 9 0.99 -29.66 -8.28
CA TYR A 9 1.33 -28.36 -8.79
C TYR A 9 2.18 -27.64 -7.74
N LYS A 10 3.35 -27.16 -8.15
CA LYS A 10 4.19 -26.33 -7.28
C LYS A 10 3.61 -24.91 -7.18
N LYS A 11 3.97 -24.19 -6.12
CA LYS A 11 3.64 -22.76 -5.99
C LYS A 11 4.09 -22.00 -7.26
N GLY A 12 3.18 -21.21 -7.83
CA GLY A 12 3.37 -20.46 -9.07
C GLY A 12 3.02 -21.23 -10.35
N GLU A 13 2.77 -22.54 -10.29
CA GLU A 13 2.34 -23.30 -11.47
C GLU A 13 0.87 -23.05 -11.80
N ARG A 14 0.57 -22.87 -13.09
CA ARG A 14 -0.79 -22.69 -13.58
C ARG A 14 -1.46 -24.03 -13.83
N LEU A 15 -2.68 -24.17 -13.31
CA LEU A 15 -3.58 -25.28 -13.66
C LEU A 15 -4.18 -25.04 -15.05
N PHE A 16 -4.57 -23.79 -15.32
CA PHE A 16 -5.01 -23.31 -16.63
C PHE A 16 -5.00 -21.77 -16.68
N SER A 17 -5.05 -21.22 -17.88
CA SER A 17 -5.11 -19.78 -18.15
C SER A 17 -6.47 -19.35 -18.71
N GLU A 18 -6.82 -18.08 -18.51
CA GLU A 18 -7.98 -17.47 -19.17
C GLU A 18 -7.89 -17.65 -20.70
N GLY A 19 -8.98 -18.10 -21.31
CA GLY A 19 -9.06 -18.38 -22.75
C GLY A 19 -8.75 -19.82 -23.14
N ASP A 20 -8.22 -20.62 -22.22
CA ASP A 20 -7.93 -22.04 -22.48
C ASP A 20 -9.21 -22.84 -22.74
N VAL A 21 -9.12 -23.82 -23.63
CA VAL A 21 -10.16 -24.84 -23.80
C VAL A 21 -9.79 -26.01 -22.89
N LEU A 22 -10.48 -26.15 -21.76
CA LEU A 22 -10.16 -27.24 -20.82
C LEU A 22 -10.78 -28.55 -21.30
N ASP A 23 -9.97 -29.60 -21.30
CA ASP A 23 -10.32 -31.00 -21.53
C ASP A 23 -10.57 -31.76 -20.22
N LYS A 24 -10.32 -31.12 -19.08
CA LYS A 24 -10.45 -31.67 -17.73
C LYS A 24 -11.01 -30.68 -16.73
N VAL A 25 -11.60 -31.25 -15.68
CA VAL A 25 -12.06 -30.58 -14.47
C VAL A 25 -11.10 -30.91 -13.34
N PHE A 26 -10.84 -29.95 -12.46
CA PHE A 26 -9.90 -30.09 -11.36
C PHE A 26 -10.66 -30.11 -10.04
N ILE A 27 -10.42 -31.11 -9.22
CA ILE A 27 -10.94 -31.19 -7.84
C ILE A 27 -9.75 -31.03 -6.90
N ILE A 28 -9.74 -29.96 -6.12
CA ILE A 28 -8.63 -29.65 -5.22
C ILE A 28 -8.68 -30.60 -4.01
N GLN A 29 -7.63 -31.39 -3.82
CA GLN A 29 -7.50 -32.32 -2.69
C GLN A 29 -6.69 -31.72 -1.54
N SER A 30 -5.74 -30.83 -1.84
CA SER A 30 -4.99 -30.05 -0.84
C SER A 30 -4.35 -28.82 -1.48
N GLY A 31 -4.05 -27.81 -0.67
CA GLY A 31 -3.39 -26.57 -1.10
C GLY A 31 -4.37 -25.43 -1.45
N ARG A 32 -3.82 -24.31 -1.92
CA ARG A 32 -4.57 -23.11 -2.29
C ARG A 32 -4.30 -22.73 -3.74
N VAL A 33 -5.35 -22.36 -4.48
CA VAL A 33 -5.29 -21.92 -5.88
C VAL A 33 -5.87 -20.53 -5.99
N SER A 34 -5.13 -19.58 -6.55
CA SER A 34 -5.63 -18.24 -6.90
C SER A 34 -6.38 -18.30 -8.22
N LEU A 35 -7.59 -17.74 -8.24
CA LEU A 35 -8.40 -17.52 -9.43
C LEU A 35 -8.33 -16.03 -9.78
N PHE A 36 -7.91 -15.70 -11.00
CA PHE A 36 -7.68 -14.31 -11.38
C PHE A 36 -7.90 -14.07 -12.87
N ILE A 37 -7.96 -12.80 -13.26
CA ILE A 37 -7.93 -12.37 -14.66
C ILE A 37 -6.82 -11.35 -14.86
N GLU A 38 -6.29 -11.27 -16.07
CA GLU A 38 -5.29 -10.27 -16.45
C GLU A 38 -5.93 -9.23 -17.36
N ARG A 39 -5.85 -7.96 -16.99
CA ARG A 39 -6.37 -6.83 -17.79
C ARG A 39 -5.39 -5.68 -17.75
N SER A 40 -5.06 -5.12 -18.91
CA SER A 40 -4.10 -4.01 -19.05
C SER A 40 -2.76 -4.26 -18.33
N GLY A 41 -2.27 -5.50 -18.36
CA GLY A 41 -1.03 -5.90 -17.69
C GLY A 41 -1.12 -6.08 -16.17
N LYS A 42 -2.30 -5.89 -15.55
CA LYS A 42 -2.51 -6.10 -14.11
C LYS A 42 -3.26 -7.41 -13.84
N ARG A 43 -2.81 -8.14 -12.81
CA ARG A 43 -3.50 -9.31 -12.25
C ARG A 43 -4.57 -8.84 -11.27
N ILE A 44 -5.83 -9.16 -11.56
CA ILE A 44 -6.97 -8.90 -10.67
C ILE A 44 -7.35 -10.23 -10.05
N GLU A 45 -6.98 -10.43 -8.79
CA GLU A 45 -7.41 -11.61 -8.05
C GLU A 45 -8.91 -11.54 -7.82
N LEU A 46 -9.56 -12.61 -8.26
CA LEU A 46 -10.99 -12.78 -8.17
C LEU A 46 -11.29 -13.49 -6.84
N ASN A 47 -10.87 -14.74 -6.68
CA ASN A 47 -11.13 -15.56 -5.49
C ASN A 47 -10.00 -16.56 -5.29
N GLN A 48 -10.00 -17.28 -4.18
CA GLN A 48 -9.13 -18.43 -3.95
C GLN A 48 -9.95 -19.70 -3.83
N SER A 49 -9.35 -20.82 -4.23
CA SER A 49 -9.93 -22.13 -4.18
C SER A 49 -9.09 -23.08 -3.33
N THR A 50 -9.77 -23.91 -2.54
CA THR A 50 -9.17 -24.78 -1.52
C THR A 50 -9.77 -26.19 -1.58
N THR A 51 -9.34 -27.08 -0.68
CA THR A 51 -9.76 -28.48 -0.59
C THR A 51 -11.28 -28.68 -0.75
N GLY A 52 -11.67 -29.64 -1.59
CA GLY A 52 -13.06 -30.00 -1.88
C GLY A 52 -13.71 -29.16 -2.98
N GLN A 53 -13.10 -28.06 -3.41
CA GLN A 53 -13.65 -27.21 -4.46
C GLN A 53 -13.29 -27.70 -5.86
N ILE A 54 -14.15 -27.35 -6.82
CA ILE A 54 -14.09 -27.81 -8.21
C ILE A 54 -13.84 -26.61 -9.13
N LEU A 55 -12.90 -26.76 -10.05
CA LEU A 55 -12.55 -25.76 -11.07
C LEU A 55 -12.74 -26.33 -12.47
N GLY A 56 -13.20 -25.49 -13.39
CA GLY A 56 -13.41 -25.86 -14.80
C GLY A 56 -14.71 -26.62 -15.05
N GLU A 57 -15.60 -26.73 -14.06
CA GLU A 57 -16.86 -27.48 -14.14
C GLU A 57 -17.78 -26.99 -15.26
N GLN A 58 -17.64 -25.72 -15.66
CA GLN A 58 -18.35 -25.11 -16.78
C GLN A 58 -18.19 -25.85 -18.11
N ARG A 59 -17.09 -26.59 -18.28
CA ARG A 59 -16.82 -27.40 -19.47
C ARG A 59 -17.67 -28.66 -19.58
N VAL A 60 -18.22 -29.13 -18.45
CA VAL A 60 -19.14 -30.26 -18.43
C VAL A 60 -20.47 -29.88 -19.08
N PHE A 61 -20.96 -28.67 -18.82
CA PHE A 61 -22.28 -28.21 -19.25
C PHE A 61 -22.29 -27.31 -20.49
N SER A 62 -21.14 -26.76 -20.88
CA SER A 62 -21.04 -25.83 -22.01
C SER A 62 -19.68 -25.92 -22.71
N ASN A 63 -19.63 -25.55 -23.98
CA ASN A 63 -18.39 -25.53 -24.77
C ASN A 63 -17.60 -24.21 -24.65
N VAL A 64 -17.74 -23.50 -23.52
CA VAL A 64 -17.04 -22.22 -23.29
C VAL A 64 -15.56 -22.41 -22.99
N LYS A 65 -14.76 -21.37 -23.22
CA LYS A 65 -13.35 -21.27 -22.77
C LYS A 65 -13.30 -20.93 -21.27
N ALA A 66 -12.16 -21.20 -20.64
CA ALA A 66 -11.88 -20.74 -19.28
C ALA A 66 -12.03 -19.22 -19.21
N ASN A 67 -12.85 -18.76 -18.27
CA ASN A 67 -13.18 -17.34 -18.08
C ASN A 67 -12.25 -16.63 -17.07
N LEU A 68 -11.30 -17.36 -16.50
CA LEU A 68 -10.29 -16.92 -15.54
C LEU A 68 -9.08 -17.84 -15.63
N SER A 69 -7.97 -17.42 -15.05
CA SER A 69 -6.76 -18.21 -14.84
C SER A 69 -6.77 -18.83 -13.43
N ALA A 70 -6.13 -19.99 -13.27
CA ALA A 70 -5.96 -20.68 -12.00
C ALA A 70 -4.48 -21.00 -11.77
N GLU A 71 -3.91 -20.53 -10.65
CA GLU A 71 -2.50 -20.70 -10.31
C GLU A 71 -2.33 -21.15 -8.86
N ALA A 72 -1.46 -22.11 -8.63
CA ALA A 72 -1.20 -22.64 -7.29
C ALA A 72 -0.47 -21.60 -6.42
N LEU A 73 -1.05 -21.25 -5.27
CA LEU A 73 -0.45 -20.37 -4.26
C LEU A 73 0.43 -21.12 -3.25
N SER A 74 0.20 -22.43 -3.10
CA SER A 74 1.01 -23.37 -2.33
C SER A 74 1.22 -24.67 -3.13
N GLU A 75 1.85 -25.70 -2.56
CA GLU A 75 1.81 -27.03 -3.18
C GLU A 75 0.36 -27.52 -3.24
N VAL A 76 -0.15 -27.72 -4.46
CA VAL A 76 -1.53 -28.13 -4.72
C VAL A 76 -1.56 -29.55 -5.23
N LYS A 77 -2.41 -30.40 -4.64
CA LYS A 77 -2.78 -31.70 -5.20
C LYS A 77 -4.18 -31.58 -5.77
N ALA A 78 -4.32 -31.88 -7.05
CA ALA A 78 -5.60 -31.83 -7.74
C ALA A 78 -5.88 -33.17 -8.43
N LEU A 79 -7.11 -33.67 -8.28
CA LEU A 79 -7.61 -34.76 -9.11
C LEU A 79 -8.09 -34.17 -10.44
N GLU A 80 -7.48 -34.62 -11.53
CA GLU A 80 -7.87 -34.24 -12.89
C GLU A 80 -8.85 -35.26 -13.45
N VAL A 81 -10.07 -34.81 -13.73
CA VAL A 81 -11.13 -35.65 -14.29
C VAL A 81 -11.41 -35.19 -15.73
N PRO A 82 -11.26 -36.06 -16.74
CA PRO A 82 -11.60 -35.71 -18.12
C PRO A 82 -13.06 -35.27 -18.25
N VAL A 83 -13.30 -34.21 -19.02
CA VAL A 83 -14.63 -33.62 -19.20
C VAL A 83 -15.60 -34.64 -19.80
N GLU A 84 -15.15 -35.47 -20.73
CA GLU A 84 -15.92 -36.48 -21.43
C GLU A 84 -16.47 -37.55 -20.47
N VAL A 85 -15.68 -37.90 -19.44
CA VAL A 85 -16.09 -38.85 -18.40
C VAL A 85 -17.24 -38.26 -17.59
N LEU A 86 -17.12 -37.00 -17.16
CA LEU A 86 -18.16 -36.30 -16.40
C LEU A 86 -19.42 -36.07 -17.26
N LYS A 87 -19.27 -35.73 -18.54
CA LYS A 87 -20.39 -35.61 -19.48
C LYS A 87 -21.13 -36.93 -19.63
N SER A 88 -20.41 -38.03 -19.85
CA SER A 88 -21.04 -39.36 -19.97
C SER A 88 -21.78 -39.78 -18.69
N GLN A 89 -21.22 -39.47 -17.51
CA GLN A 89 -21.89 -39.73 -16.22
C GLN A 89 -23.14 -38.86 -16.04
N TYR A 90 -23.06 -37.58 -16.39
CA TYR A 90 -24.20 -36.67 -16.38
C TYR A 90 -25.30 -37.14 -17.33
N GLU A 91 -24.96 -37.58 -18.54
CA GLU A 91 -25.90 -38.13 -19.52
C GLU A 91 -26.57 -39.44 -19.07
N LYS A 92 -25.90 -40.24 -18.25
CA LYS A 92 -26.47 -41.47 -17.67
C LYS A 92 -27.30 -41.23 -16.40
N SER A 93 -27.23 -40.03 -15.83
CA SER A 93 -27.97 -39.69 -14.61
C SER A 93 -29.49 -39.59 -14.88
N SER A 94 -30.29 -39.72 -13.82
CA SER A 94 -31.75 -39.65 -13.94
C SER A 94 -32.21 -38.27 -14.41
N PRO A 95 -33.37 -38.16 -15.10
CA PRO A 95 -33.87 -36.87 -15.60
C PRO A 95 -33.97 -35.78 -14.51
N GLY A 96 -34.40 -36.14 -13.30
CA GLY A 96 -34.49 -35.21 -12.17
C GLY A 96 -33.12 -34.65 -11.76
N VAL A 97 -32.10 -35.51 -11.67
CA VAL A 97 -30.72 -35.08 -11.37
C VAL A 97 -30.20 -34.15 -12.46
N LYS A 98 -30.44 -34.48 -13.73
CA LYS A 98 -30.01 -33.62 -14.85
C LYS A 98 -30.57 -32.21 -14.77
N ILE A 99 -31.87 -32.09 -14.46
CA ILE A 99 -32.56 -30.80 -14.34
C ILE A 99 -32.00 -30.01 -13.16
N LEU A 100 -31.90 -30.63 -11.98
CA LEU A 100 -31.41 -29.98 -10.76
C LEU A 100 -29.95 -29.51 -10.94
N THR A 101 -29.07 -30.39 -11.42
CA THR A 101 -27.66 -30.06 -11.62
C THR A 101 -27.49 -28.95 -12.67
N LYS A 102 -28.27 -28.98 -13.76
CA LYS A 102 -28.22 -27.92 -14.78
C LYS A 102 -28.73 -26.57 -14.24
N GLY A 103 -29.82 -26.59 -13.47
CA GLY A 103 -30.36 -25.38 -12.84
C GLY A 103 -29.37 -24.73 -11.87
N LEU A 104 -28.75 -25.52 -10.99
CA LEU A 104 -27.71 -25.04 -10.07
C LEU A 104 -26.49 -24.51 -10.83
N PHE A 105 -26.10 -25.15 -11.94
CA PHE A 105 -25.00 -24.69 -12.77
C PHE A 105 -25.28 -23.32 -13.42
N GLU A 106 -26.45 -23.12 -14.01
CA GLU A 106 -26.79 -21.82 -14.63
C GLU A 106 -26.84 -20.70 -13.59
N GLU A 107 -27.34 -20.97 -12.38
CA GLU A 107 -27.32 -20.00 -11.28
C GLU A 107 -25.88 -19.68 -10.85
N LEU A 108 -25.03 -20.70 -10.66
CA LEU A 108 -23.61 -20.51 -10.33
C LEU A 108 -22.88 -19.69 -11.41
N LYS A 109 -23.17 -19.96 -12.68
CA LYS A 109 -22.61 -19.23 -13.83
C LYS A 109 -23.05 -17.77 -13.81
N ARG A 110 -24.33 -17.49 -13.54
CA ARG A 110 -24.86 -16.12 -13.40
C ARG A 110 -24.16 -15.37 -12.27
N LEU A 111 -24.07 -15.98 -11.09
CA LEU A 111 -23.39 -15.40 -9.93
C LEU A 111 -21.91 -15.10 -10.21
N ARG A 112 -21.17 -16.04 -10.82
CA ARG A 112 -19.77 -15.82 -11.22
C ARG A 112 -19.62 -14.69 -12.22
N SER A 113 -20.53 -14.57 -13.19
CA SER A 113 -20.50 -13.49 -14.18
C SER A 113 -20.76 -12.12 -13.55
N GLN A 114 -21.78 -12.00 -12.70
CA GLN A 114 -22.10 -10.75 -12.00
C GLN A 114 -20.95 -10.32 -11.08
N TRP A 115 -20.41 -11.27 -10.33
CA TRP A 115 -19.30 -11.01 -9.42
C TRP A 115 -18.02 -10.60 -10.18
N ARG A 116 -17.76 -11.19 -11.35
CA ARG A 116 -16.70 -10.74 -12.25
C ARG A 116 -16.94 -9.32 -12.75
N SER A 117 -18.17 -8.98 -13.15
CA SER A 117 -18.54 -7.62 -13.58
C SER A 117 -18.29 -6.62 -12.45
N LEU A 118 -18.74 -6.92 -11.23
CA LEU A 118 -18.53 -6.06 -10.06
C LEU A 118 -17.05 -5.84 -9.76
N LYS A 119 -16.21 -6.89 -9.87
CA LYS A 119 -14.76 -6.76 -9.68
C LYS A 119 -14.06 -5.98 -10.80
N LEU A 120 -14.52 -6.13 -12.05
CA LEU A 120 -14.02 -5.39 -13.20
C LEU A 120 -14.47 -3.92 -13.20
N GLU A 121 -15.70 -3.65 -12.75
CA GLU A 121 -16.29 -2.32 -12.64
C GLU A 121 -15.76 -1.55 -11.43
N GLN A 122 -15.37 -2.25 -10.35
CA GLN A 122 -14.94 -1.56 -9.15
C GLN A 122 -13.47 -1.13 -9.20
N ASP A 123 -12.43 -1.97 -9.25
CA ASP A 123 -11.11 -1.47 -8.84
C ASP A 123 -9.93 -2.01 -9.68
N SER A 124 -9.46 -1.22 -10.67
CA SER A 124 -8.20 -1.44 -11.39
C SER A 124 -6.93 -1.20 -10.55
N SER A 125 -7.12 -0.80 -9.29
CA SER A 125 -6.08 -0.43 -8.34
C SER A 125 -6.47 -0.91 -6.94
N PRO A 126 -5.54 -1.42 -6.13
CA PRO A 126 -5.79 -1.88 -4.75
C PRO A 126 -6.64 -0.95 -3.86
N CYS A 127 -6.36 0.36 -3.87
CA CYS A 127 -7.05 1.36 -3.05
C CYS A 127 -7.35 2.63 -3.87
N PRO A 128 -8.44 2.65 -4.65
CA PRO A 128 -8.85 3.86 -5.37
C PRO A 128 -9.32 4.96 -4.41
N PRO A 129 -9.25 6.25 -4.83
CA PRO A 129 -9.51 7.40 -3.96
C PRO A 129 -10.82 7.36 -3.16
N ARG A 130 -11.89 6.82 -3.74
CA ARG A 130 -13.21 6.73 -3.08
C ARG A 130 -13.24 5.86 -1.82
N TYR A 131 -12.30 4.93 -1.66
CA TYR A 131 -12.24 4.04 -0.49
C TYR A 131 -11.34 4.58 0.62
N ILE A 132 -10.46 5.54 0.33
CA ILE A 132 -9.50 6.07 1.30
C ILE A 132 -10.23 6.60 2.55
N PRO A 133 -11.22 7.52 2.46
CA PRO A 133 -11.94 7.98 3.65
C PRO A 133 -12.55 6.85 4.46
N ARG A 134 -13.19 5.88 3.78
CA ARG A 134 -13.88 4.78 4.43
C ARG A 134 -12.93 3.90 5.23
N VAL A 135 -11.77 3.55 4.66
CA VAL A 135 -10.76 2.72 5.35
C VAL A 135 -10.26 3.43 6.61
N PHE A 136 -9.94 4.72 6.51
CA PHE A 136 -9.51 5.51 7.66
C PHE A 136 -10.62 5.66 8.72
N SER A 137 -11.87 5.90 8.31
CA SER A 137 -13.01 5.91 9.24
C SER A 137 -13.19 4.57 9.96
N ILE A 138 -12.98 3.44 9.29
CA ILE A 138 -13.02 2.11 9.94
C ILE A 138 -11.93 2.02 11.01
N PHE A 139 -10.69 2.42 10.69
CA PHE A 139 -9.58 2.37 11.64
C PHE A 139 -9.86 3.24 12.87
N THR A 140 -10.37 4.45 12.67
CA THR A 140 -10.70 5.36 13.76
C THR A 140 -11.89 4.87 14.57
N LEU A 141 -13.02 4.53 13.94
CA LEU A 141 -14.25 4.14 14.65
C LEU A 141 -14.06 2.82 15.40
N VAL A 142 -13.54 1.79 14.71
CA VAL A 142 -13.31 0.49 15.34
C VAL A 142 -12.18 0.58 16.37
N GLY A 143 -11.13 1.35 16.08
CA GLY A 143 -10.03 1.56 17.01
C GLY A 143 -10.48 2.25 18.29
N LYS A 144 -11.25 3.34 18.20
CA LYS A 144 -11.76 4.04 19.38
C LYS A 144 -12.81 3.24 20.15
N TYR A 145 -13.60 2.40 19.47
CA TYR A 145 -14.68 1.65 20.11
C TYR A 145 -14.22 0.34 20.77
N LEU A 146 -13.31 -0.40 20.13
CA LEU A 146 -12.85 -1.72 20.61
C LEU A 146 -11.41 -1.72 21.12
N GLY A 147 -10.66 -0.64 20.89
CA GLY A 147 -9.26 -0.56 21.26
C GLY A 147 -9.05 -0.39 22.75
N ASN A 148 -7.98 -1.00 23.26
CA ASN A 148 -7.54 -0.84 24.63
C ASN A 148 -6.25 -0.02 24.65
N LEU A 149 -6.16 0.96 25.56
CA LEU A 149 -4.92 1.69 25.79
C LEU A 149 -3.98 0.83 26.63
N ALA A 150 -2.76 0.65 26.16
CA ALA A 150 -1.70 -0.08 26.85
C ALA A 150 -0.40 0.75 26.88
N GLU A 151 0.40 0.56 27.92
CA GLU A 151 1.73 1.16 28.01
C GLU A 151 2.72 0.37 27.14
N PRO A 152 3.76 1.02 26.58
CA PRO A 152 4.77 0.35 25.77
C PRO A 152 5.39 -0.90 26.42
N SER A 153 5.55 -0.92 27.75
CA SER A 153 6.07 -2.06 28.51
C SER A 153 5.19 -3.32 28.46
N ASP A 154 3.89 -3.16 28.24
CA ASP A 154 2.91 -4.27 28.25
C ASP A 154 2.67 -4.83 26.84
N LEU A 155 3.27 -4.23 25.81
CA LEU A 155 3.08 -4.64 24.42
C LEU A 155 3.85 -5.93 24.14
N GLN A 156 3.15 -6.92 23.60
CA GLN A 156 3.69 -8.21 23.24
C GLN A 156 3.69 -8.41 21.73
N GLY A 157 4.71 -9.11 21.22
CA GLY A 157 4.79 -9.50 19.80
C GLY A 157 5.32 -8.42 18.86
N ILE A 158 5.89 -7.35 19.39
CA ILE A 158 6.55 -6.27 18.64
C ILE A 158 7.80 -5.78 19.38
N GLU A 159 8.76 -5.22 18.63
CA GLU A 159 9.89 -4.49 19.22
C GLU A 159 9.48 -3.05 19.52
N VAL A 160 9.52 -2.68 20.80
CA VAL A 160 9.16 -1.34 21.28
C VAL A 160 10.31 -0.38 21.00
N LYS A 161 10.02 0.71 20.27
CA LYS A 161 11.00 1.75 19.95
C LYS A 161 10.83 2.93 20.91
N GLU A 162 11.91 3.67 21.17
CA GLU A 162 11.89 4.89 21.99
C GLU A 162 10.93 5.97 21.47
N SER A 163 10.60 5.95 20.18
CA SER A 163 9.68 6.89 19.55
C SER A 163 8.20 6.62 19.83
N PHE A 164 7.86 5.59 20.60
CA PHE A 164 6.47 5.23 20.87
C PHE A 164 5.84 6.21 21.87
N PRO A 165 4.52 6.49 21.73
CA PRO A 165 3.82 7.33 22.70
C PRO A 165 3.68 6.61 24.05
N GLU A 166 3.44 7.38 25.12
CA GLU A 166 3.23 6.86 26.48
C GLU A 166 2.10 5.84 26.58
N LYS A 167 1.06 6.00 25.73
CA LYS A 167 -0.06 5.07 25.62
C LYS A 167 -0.31 4.75 24.15
N VAL A 168 -0.37 3.46 23.86
CA VAL A 168 -0.63 2.93 22.52
C VAL A 168 -2.01 2.31 22.50
N LEU A 169 -2.80 2.64 21.48
CA LEU A 169 -4.12 2.05 21.30
C LEU A 169 -3.98 0.71 20.55
N VAL A 170 -4.37 -0.37 21.21
CA VAL A 170 -4.21 -1.75 20.71
C VAL A 170 -5.55 -2.33 20.30
N VAL A 171 -5.61 -2.88 19.08
CA VAL A 171 -6.82 -3.46 18.50
C VAL A 171 -6.50 -4.82 17.90
N SER A 172 -7.39 -5.81 18.09
CA SER A 172 -7.29 -7.10 17.41
C SER A 172 -7.58 -6.96 15.92
N TRP A 173 -6.72 -7.52 15.06
CA TRP A 173 -6.96 -7.60 13.63
C TRP A 173 -8.25 -8.34 13.30
N GLU A 174 -8.57 -9.41 14.04
CA GLU A 174 -9.79 -10.17 13.81
C GLU A 174 -11.04 -9.30 14.03
N SER A 175 -11.06 -8.53 15.11
CA SER A 175 -12.15 -7.58 15.38
C SER A 175 -12.25 -6.53 14.29
N LEU A 176 -11.13 -5.87 13.93
CA LEU A 176 -11.13 -4.85 12.90
C LEU A 176 -11.60 -5.39 11.54
N ARG A 177 -11.10 -6.57 11.16
CA ARG A 177 -11.49 -7.27 9.93
C ARG A 177 -12.97 -7.62 9.94
N LEU A 178 -13.50 -8.15 11.04
CA LEU A 178 -14.90 -8.56 11.16
C LEU A 178 -15.85 -7.38 10.99
N TYR A 179 -15.60 -6.29 11.74
CA TYR A 179 -16.42 -5.08 11.68
C TYR A 179 -16.27 -4.37 10.32
N GLY A 180 -15.04 -4.19 9.82
CA GLY A 180 -14.78 -3.60 8.51
C GLY A 180 -15.47 -4.36 7.37
N THR A 181 -15.42 -5.69 7.39
CA THR A 181 -16.04 -6.51 6.34
C THR A 181 -17.56 -6.55 6.46
N ARG A 182 -18.11 -6.72 7.68
CA ARG A 182 -19.56 -6.94 7.86
C ARG A 182 -20.36 -5.64 7.89
N MET A 183 -19.86 -4.59 8.53
CA MET A 183 -20.59 -3.32 8.68
C MET A 183 -20.31 -2.37 7.52
N PHE A 184 -19.06 -2.30 7.06
CA PHE A 184 -18.64 -1.32 6.07
C PHE A 184 -18.47 -1.91 4.66
N LEU A 185 -18.69 -3.22 4.52
CA LEU A 185 -18.52 -3.97 3.27
C LEU A 185 -17.14 -3.75 2.63
N GLU A 186 -16.13 -3.64 3.49
CA GLU A 186 -14.78 -3.26 3.09
C GLU A 186 -13.90 -4.51 2.91
N SER A 187 -12.97 -4.46 1.95
CA SER A 187 -12.09 -5.60 1.64
C SER A 187 -11.04 -5.78 2.74
N PRO A 188 -10.88 -7.00 3.31
CA PRO A 188 -9.79 -7.31 4.22
C PRO A 188 -8.42 -6.98 3.67
N GLN A 189 -8.19 -7.29 2.39
CA GLN A 189 -6.93 -7.02 1.70
C GLN A 189 -6.62 -5.53 1.59
N ARG A 190 -7.65 -4.70 1.36
CA ARG A 190 -7.48 -3.24 1.31
C ARG A 190 -7.16 -2.65 2.69
N MET A 191 -7.86 -3.12 3.73
CA MET A 191 -7.57 -2.71 5.10
C MET A 191 -6.14 -3.12 5.49
N GLN A 192 -5.74 -4.36 5.20
CA GLN A 192 -4.39 -4.84 5.47
C GLN A 192 -3.33 -4.02 4.72
N GLY A 193 -3.48 -3.80 3.41
CA GLY A 193 -2.51 -3.01 2.64
C GLY A 193 -2.40 -1.56 3.13
N MET A 194 -3.51 -0.95 3.57
CA MET A 194 -3.44 0.38 4.18
C MET A 194 -2.70 0.37 5.53
N LEU A 195 -2.90 -0.66 6.36
CA LEU A 195 -2.13 -0.81 7.61
C LEU A 195 -0.64 -1.02 7.33
N GLU A 196 -0.28 -1.74 6.27
CA GLU A 196 1.12 -1.89 5.83
C GLU A 196 1.72 -0.56 5.38
N VAL A 197 0.96 0.28 4.65
CA VAL A 197 1.37 1.66 4.32
C VAL A 197 1.64 2.47 5.59
N LEU A 198 0.70 2.44 6.55
CA LEU A 198 0.85 3.14 7.83
C LEU A 198 2.02 2.59 8.66
N LYS A 199 2.30 1.28 8.60
CA LYS A 199 3.47 0.66 9.26
C LYS A 199 4.77 1.15 8.65
N LYS A 200 4.85 1.21 7.32
CA LYS A 200 6.02 1.75 6.61
C LYS A 200 6.32 3.19 7.04
N LEU A 201 5.29 3.99 7.29
CA LEU A 201 5.38 5.38 7.73
C LEU A 201 5.49 5.54 9.27
N ASN A 202 5.62 4.43 10.02
CA ASN A 202 5.70 4.41 11.49
C ASN A 202 4.50 5.04 12.22
N HIS A 203 3.30 4.95 11.65
CA HIS A 203 2.06 5.39 12.29
C HIS A 203 1.33 4.25 13.01
N VAL A 204 1.62 3.00 12.61
CA VAL A 204 1.15 1.80 13.29
C VAL A 204 2.29 0.79 13.41
N GLU A 205 2.21 -0.09 14.38
CA GLU A 205 3.01 -1.31 14.43
C GLU A 205 2.05 -2.52 14.31
N LEU A 206 2.53 -3.62 13.76
CA LEU A 206 1.70 -4.81 13.47
C LEU A 206 2.39 -6.05 14.06
N SER A 207 1.68 -6.82 14.88
CA SER A 207 2.13 -8.14 15.31
C SER A 207 1.52 -9.24 14.45
N TYR A 208 2.24 -10.35 14.37
CA TYR A 208 1.83 -11.55 13.66
C TYR A 208 1.93 -12.75 14.59
N LYS A 209 1.02 -13.71 14.43
CA LYS A 209 1.06 -15.01 15.10
C LYS A 209 1.05 -16.11 14.06
N LYS A 210 1.60 -17.27 14.42
CA LYS A 210 1.46 -18.46 13.59
C LYS A 210 0.07 -19.05 13.77
N ASP A 211 -0.58 -19.32 12.66
CA ASP A 211 -1.82 -20.05 12.62
C ASP A 211 -1.56 -21.53 13.01
N GLU A 212 -2.35 -22.05 13.94
CA GLU A 212 -2.14 -23.38 14.53
C GLU A 212 -2.33 -24.52 13.51
N ASP A 213 -3.12 -24.28 12.46
CA ASP A 213 -3.47 -25.29 11.45
C ASP A 213 -2.54 -25.26 10.24
N THR A 214 -2.05 -24.07 9.86
CA THR A 214 -1.33 -23.84 8.59
C THR A 214 0.14 -23.46 8.76
N GLU A 215 0.59 -23.16 9.98
CA GLU A 215 1.91 -22.59 10.30
C GLU A 215 2.20 -21.24 9.62
N GLU A 216 1.21 -20.63 8.96
CA GLU A 216 1.35 -19.34 8.28
C GLU A 216 1.30 -18.19 9.29
N GLU A 217 2.10 -17.16 9.05
CA GLU A 217 2.06 -15.93 9.85
C GLU A 217 0.84 -15.09 9.44
N VAL A 218 -0.07 -14.91 10.39
CA VAL A 218 -1.28 -14.13 10.23
C VAL A 218 -1.23 -12.93 11.17
N MET A 219 -1.68 -11.78 10.71
CA MET A 219 -1.75 -10.56 11.53
C MET A 219 -2.64 -10.81 12.76
N ASP A 220 -2.15 -10.42 13.93
CA ASP A 220 -2.84 -10.64 15.21
C ASP A 220 -3.37 -9.32 15.79
N LYS A 221 -2.47 -8.35 16.05
CA LYS A 221 -2.82 -7.06 16.66
C LYS A 221 -2.25 -5.90 15.88
N ILE A 222 -2.97 -4.78 15.97
CA ILE A 222 -2.61 -3.48 15.44
C ILE A 222 -2.36 -2.55 16.61
N PHE A 223 -1.21 -1.87 16.57
CA PHE A 223 -0.77 -0.92 17.57
C PHE A 223 -0.79 0.46 16.93
N PHE A 224 -1.81 1.26 17.21
CA PHE A 224 -1.95 2.60 16.65
C PHE A 224 -1.09 3.57 17.45
N LEU A 225 -0.01 4.06 16.83
CA LEU A 225 0.96 4.96 17.45
C LEU A 225 0.52 6.43 17.38
N ASN A 226 -0.29 6.78 16.39
CA ASN A 226 -0.83 8.13 16.23
C ASN A 226 -2.25 8.10 15.65
N MET A 227 -3.25 7.89 16.50
CA MET A 227 -4.65 7.82 16.07
C MET A 227 -5.18 9.16 15.57
N ASP A 228 -4.76 10.27 16.17
CA ASP A 228 -5.22 11.62 15.78
C ASP A 228 -4.77 11.97 14.35
N MET A 229 -3.55 11.57 13.96
CA MET A 229 -3.07 11.75 12.59
C MET A 229 -3.89 10.91 11.60
N ILE A 230 -4.21 9.66 11.94
CA ILE A 230 -5.01 8.76 11.09
C ILE A 230 -6.42 9.34 10.89
N GLU A 231 -7.08 9.74 11.97
CA GLU A 231 -8.40 10.38 11.90
C GLU A 231 -8.34 11.67 11.07
N GLY A 232 -7.38 12.55 11.36
CA GLY A 232 -7.20 13.81 10.64
C GLY A 232 -6.94 13.61 9.15
N PHE A 233 -6.15 12.60 8.76
CA PHE A 233 -5.93 12.29 7.34
C PHE A 233 -7.23 11.84 6.65
N GLY A 234 -8.00 10.97 7.31
CA GLY A 234 -9.29 10.50 6.80
C GLY A 234 -10.26 11.67 6.56
N GLU A 235 -10.38 12.57 7.54
CA GLU A 235 -11.22 13.77 7.45
C GLU A 235 -10.73 14.75 6.39
N PHE A 236 -9.43 15.02 6.36
CA PHE A 236 -8.78 15.86 5.35
C PHE A 236 -9.08 15.34 3.94
N PHE A 237 -8.85 14.05 3.70
CA PHE A 237 -9.06 13.45 2.39
C PHE A 237 -10.55 13.49 2.02
N GLN A 238 -11.44 13.14 2.95
CA GLN A 238 -12.89 13.18 2.73
C GLN A 238 -13.37 14.59 2.36
N HIS A 239 -12.92 15.61 3.09
CA HIS A 239 -13.31 17.00 2.86
C HIS A 239 -12.97 17.44 1.43
N TYR A 240 -11.73 17.19 0.99
CA TYR A 240 -11.27 17.64 -0.31
C TYR A 240 -11.72 16.74 -1.47
N LEU A 241 -12.05 15.47 -1.22
CA LEU A 241 -12.60 14.57 -2.23
C LEU A 241 -13.93 15.06 -2.79
N PHE A 242 -14.78 15.65 -1.95
CA PHE A 242 -16.09 16.19 -2.35
C PHE A 242 -16.09 17.69 -2.65
N LYS A 243 -14.93 18.36 -2.54
CA LYS A 243 -14.81 19.80 -2.77
C LYS A 243 -14.42 20.07 -4.24
N PRO A 244 -15.28 20.71 -5.04
CA PRO A 244 -15.00 20.95 -6.46
C PRO A 244 -13.78 21.88 -6.63
N GLY A 245 -12.92 21.56 -7.60
CA GLY A 245 -11.74 22.37 -7.93
C GLY A 245 -10.58 22.29 -6.92
N LYS A 246 -10.61 21.36 -5.97
CA LYS A 246 -9.57 21.17 -4.94
C LYS A 246 -8.92 19.79 -4.95
N SER A 247 -9.10 19.02 -6.03
CA SER A 247 -8.49 17.70 -6.21
C SER A 247 -6.96 17.72 -6.16
N GLU A 248 -6.33 18.84 -6.52
CA GLU A 248 -4.87 18.98 -6.44
C GLU A 248 -4.34 18.81 -5.01
N ILE A 249 -5.10 19.20 -3.98
CA ILE A 249 -4.68 19.11 -2.57
C ILE A 249 -4.51 17.66 -2.09
N ILE A 250 -5.36 16.76 -2.61
CA ILE A 250 -5.35 15.32 -2.27
C ILE A 250 -4.62 14.47 -3.31
N SER A 251 -3.84 15.09 -4.19
CA SER A 251 -2.96 14.40 -5.12
C SER A 251 -1.50 14.55 -4.66
N PHE A 252 -0.73 13.47 -4.78
CA PHE A 252 0.69 13.52 -4.44
C PHE A 252 1.48 14.37 -5.45
N ASP A 253 2.41 15.18 -4.95
CA ASP A 253 3.38 15.94 -5.75
C ASP A 253 4.76 15.82 -5.10
N SER A 254 5.70 15.22 -5.84
CA SER A 254 7.04 14.92 -5.33
C SER A 254 7.88 16.17 -5.06
N ILE A 255 7.64 17.28 -5.77
CA ILE A 255 8.37 18.52 -5.56
C ILE A 255 7.87 19.19 -4.29
N ALA A 256 6.54 19.31 -4.14
CA ALA A 256 5.92 19.88 -2.94
C ALA A 256 6.34 19.10 -1.67
N HIS A 257 6.29 17.76 -1.73
CA HIS A 257 6.71 16.89 -0.65
C HIS A 257 8.19 17.04 -0.30
N ARG A 258 9.09 17.07 -1.30
CA ARG A 258 10.52 17.29 -1.09
C ARG A 258 10.79 18.64 -0.42
N VAL A 259 10.17 19.73 -0.91
CA VAL A 259 10.40 21.07 -0.34
C VAL A 259 9.90 21.15 1.10
N ALA A 260 8.70 20.64 1.39
CA ALA A 260 8.15 20.61 2.75
C ALA A 260 9.04 19.79 3.70
N GLY A 261 9.51 18.62 3.26
CA GLY A 261 10.41 17.77 4.05
C GLY A 261 11.74 18.46 4.38
N ILE A 262 12.32 19.18 3.42
CA ILE A 262 13.56 19.93 3.68
C ILE A 262 13.33 21.09 4.66
N PHE A 263 12.20 21.80 4.55
CA PHE A 263 11.85 22.86 5.50
C PHE A 263 11.74 22.30 6.93
N LEU A 264 11.18 21.10 7.09
CA LEU A 264 11.08 20.44 8.39
C LEU A 264 12.43 19.98 8.94
N ASP A 265 13.33 19.46 8.09
CA ASP A 265 14.68 19.05 8.51
C ASP A 265 15.53 20.25 8.97
N ILE A 266 15.56 21.33 8.19
CA ILE A 266 16.32 22.55 8.51
C ILE A 266 15.81 23.22 9.80
N THR A 267 14.52 23.04 10.12
CA THR A 267 13.89 23.66 11.30
C THR A 267 13.82 22.73 12.51
N LYS A 268 14.41 21.53 12.44
CA LYS A 268 14.26 20.51 13.47
C LYS A 268 14.69 21.00 14.86
N ASP A 269 15.80 21.74 14.91
CA ASP A 269 16.45 22.21 16.14
C ASP A 269 16.20 23.70 16.43
N ARG A 270 15.32 24.37 15.68
CA ARG A 270 15.03 25.80 15.88
C ARG A 270 13.90 26.03 16.89
N GLU A 271 14.05 27.09 17.69
CA GLU A 271 13.04 27.54 18.64
C GLU A 271 11.77 28.03 17.93
N LEU A 272 10.62 27.70 18.52
CA LEU A 272 9.29 28.07 18.05
C LEU A 272 8.83 29.36 18.74
N ASP A 273 8.21 30.28 18.00
CA ASP A 273 7.52 31.41 18.59
C ASP A 273 6.27 30.96 19.38
N ARG A 274 5.68 31.83 20.20
CA ARG A 274 4.46 31.58 21.01
C ARG A 274 3.29 31.02 20.20
N ASN A 275 3.27 31.27 18.89
CA ASN A 275 2.25 30.79 17.95
C ASN A 275 2.67 29.53 17.17
N GLY A 276 3.76 28.85 17.55
CA GLY A 276 4.27 27.67 16.84
C GLY A 276 4.90 27.97 15.47
N LEU A 277 5.15 29.25 15.18
CA LEU A 277 5.76 29.71 13.93
C LEU A 277 7.29 29.58 14.01
N VAL A 278 7.89 29.02 12.96
CA VAL A 278 9.34 29.10 12.73
C VAL A 278 9.60 30.24 11.75
N THR A 279 10.61 31.06 12.04
CA THR A 279 11.05 32.12 11.14
C THR A 279 12.47 31.83 10.65
N LEU A 280 12.65 31.88 9.33
CA LEU A 280 13.92 31.63 8.65
C LEU A 280 14.30 32.85 7.81
N GLU A 281 15.56 33.26 7.92
CA GLU A 281 16.14 34.23 7.00
C GLU A 281 16.31 33.59 5.62
N TYR A 282 15.78 34.24 4.58
CA TYR A 282 15.67 33.66 3.23
C TYR A 282 17.04 33.35 2.60
N GLU A 283 18.04 34.22 2.77
CA GLU A 283 19.39 34.01 2.21
C GLU A 283 20.10 32.81 2.87
N THR A 284 19.98 32.68 4.18
CA THR A 284 20.54 31.55 4.94
C THR A 284 19.85 30.24 4.54
N LEU A 285 18.53 30.27 4.34
CA LEU A 285 17.78 29.12 3.82
C LEU A 285 18.26 28.73 2.41
N LEU A 286 18.46 29.69 1.50
CA LEU A 286 18.94 29.40 0.15
C LEU A 286 20.31 28.73 0.14
N LYS A 287 21.23 29.15 1.02
CA LYS A 287 22.55 28.53 1.15
C LYS A 287 22.42 27.08 1.61
N ASN A 288 21.71 26.84 2.72
CA ASN A 288 21.51 25.49 3.27
C ASN A 288 20.82 24.56 2.26
N LEU A 289 19.81 25.04 1.54
CA LEU A 289 19.10 24.26 0.52
C LEU A 289 20.02 23.83 -0.64
N LYS A 290 20.93 24.71 -1.05
CA LYS A 290 21.87 24.45 -2.14
C LYS A 290 23.02 23.55 -1.71
N GLU A 291 23.54 23.74 -0.49
CA GLU A 291 24.67 23.00 0.06
C GLU A 291 24.30 21.59 0.53
N ASP A 292 23.20 21.44 1.29
CA ASP A 292 22.82 20.17 1.93
C ASP A 292 21.92 19.29 1.04
N TYR A 293 21.13 19.93 0.15
CA TYR A 293 20.03 19.28 -0.57
C TYR A 293 20.05 19.46 -2.09
N GLY A 294 21.03 20.22 -2.62
CA GLY A 294 21.16 20.48 -4.05
C GLY A 294 19.96 21.20 -4.69
N LEU A 295 19.10 21.85 -3.90
CA LEU A 295 17.83 22.40 -4.36
C LEU A 295 17.90 23.93 -4.48
N ASP A 296 17.62 24.43 -5.68
CA ASP A 296 17.50 25.87 -5.96
C ASP A 296 16.04 26.32 -5.73
N LEU A 297 15.78 27.03 -4.62
CA LEU A 297 14.42 27.41 -4.23
C LEU A 297 13.91 28.59 -5.05
N LYS A 298 12.96 28.31 -5.95
CA LYS A 298 12.28 29.30 -6.80
C LYS A 298 10.94 29.72 -6.19
N ALA A 299 10.46 30.90 -6.58
CA ALA A 299 9.12 31.38 -6.21
C ALA A 299 8.02 30.37 -6.56
N THR A 300 8.15 29.70 -7.71
CA THR A 300 7.24 28.65 -8.18
C THR A 300 7.11 27.46 -7.22
N HIS A 301 8.12 27.17 -6.42
CA HIS A 301 8.04 26.12 -5.40
C HIS A 301 7.17 26.55 -4.22
N LEU A 302 7.24 27.81 -3.81
CA LEU A 302 6.39 28.38 -2.77
C LEU A 302 4.94 28.48 -3.25
N ASP A 303 4.72 28.91 -4.50
CA ASP A 303 3.39 28.94 -5.11
C ASP A 303 2.77 27.54 -5.19
N LEU A 304 3.58 26.50 -5.43
CA LEU A 304 3.14 25.11 -5.43
C LEU A 304 2.72 24.64 -4.04
N LEU A 305 3.48 24.98 -2.99
CA LEU A 305 3.09 24.69 -1.60
C LEU A 305 1.73 25.33 -1.27
N GLU A 306 1.54 26.61 -1.64
CA GLU A 306 0.28 27.33 -1.41
C GLU A 306 -0.91 26.69 -2.15
N LYS A 307 -0.72 26.28 -3.41
CA LYS A 307 -1.73 25.52 -4.18
C LYS A 307 -2.12 24.21 -3.49
N LYS A 308 -1.15 23.56 -2.87
CA LYS A 308 -1.34 22.31 -2.10
C LYS A 308 -1.82 22.54 -0.67
N GLY A 309 -2.02 23.80 -0.25
CA GLY A 309 -2.61 24.17 1.03
C GLY A 309 -1.62 24.51 2.14
N LEU A 310 -0.32 24.58 1.85
CA LEU A 310 0.71 25.03 2.81
C LEU A 310 1.12 26.48 2.54
N PHE A 311 0.96 27.33 3.55
CA PHE A 311 1.23 28.77 3.41
C PHE A 311 2.53 29.18 4.09
N VAL A 312 3.32 30.01 3.39
CA VAL A 312 4.55 30.61 3.93
C VAL A 312 4.42 32.12 3.91
N LYS A 313 4.42 32.75 5.10
CA LYS A 313 4.37 34.20 5.23
C LYS A 313 5.74 34.81 4.96
N ARG A 314 5.79 35.85 4.14
CA ARG A 314 7.01 36.64 3.90
C ARG A 314 6.95 37.92 4.72
N LYS A 315 8.00 38.21 5.49
CA LYS A 315 8.14 39.47 6.25
C LYS A 315 9.51 40.06 5.96
N THR A 316 9.58 41.37 5.77
CA THR A 316 10.85 42.10 5.67
C THR A 316 11.16 42.71 7.03
N VAL A 317 12.30 42.34 7.61
CA VAL A 317 12.78 42.85 8.89
C VAL A 317 14.23 43.28 8.70
N ASN A 318 14.55 44.54 8.99
CA ASN A 318 15.90 45.11 8.83
C ASN A 318 16.51 44.85 7.43
N ASP A 319 15.77 45.18 6.36
CA ASP A 319 16.14 44.95 4.95
C ASP A 319 16.40 43.48 4.54
N LYS A 320 16.10 42.53 5.42
CA LYS A 320 16.24 41.09 5.14
C LYS A 320 14.88 40.41 5.05
N VAL A 321 14.72 39.57 4.03
CA VAL A 321 13.49 38.78 3.82
C VAL A 321 13.51 37.56 4.73
N HIS A 322 12.44 37.40 5.50
CA HIS A 322 12.21 36.27 6.38
C HIS A 322 10.97 35.50 5.96
N LEU A 323 11.05 34.18 5.97
CA LEU A 323 9.95 33.26 5.76
C LEU A 323 9.47 32.73 7.09
N SER A 324 8.17 32.80 7.35
CA SER A 324 7.53 32.26 8.55
C SER A 324 6.46 31.25 8.19
N PHE A 325 6.46 30.09 8.84
CA PHE A 325 5.45 29.04 8.65
C PHE A 325 5.19 28.29 9.96
N GLU A 326 4.03 27.63 10.07
CA GLU A 326 3.68 26.84 11.25
C GLU A 326 4.23 25.41 11.12
N ARG A 327 5.16 25.04 12.01
CA ARG A 327 5.87 23.75 11.90
C ARG A 327 4.95 22.55 12.06
N LYS A 328 3.94 22.64 12.94
CA LYS A 328 2.97 21.56 13.18
C LYS A 328 2.11 21.28 11.94
N GLU A 329 1.60 22.33 11.31
CA GLU A 329 0.82 22.21 10.06
C GLU A 329 1.67 21.61 8.94
N PHE A 330 2.92 22.07 8.79
CA PHE A 330 3.85 21.53 7.80
C PHE A 330 4.13 20.04 8.02
N GLN A 331 4.38 19.63 9.27
CA GLN A 331 4.61 18.23 9.61
C GLN A 331 3.38 17.39 9.29
N MET A 332 2.19 17.83 9.71
CA MET A 332 0.94 17.13 9.48
C MET A 332 0.67 16.92 7.98
N ILE A 333 0.77 17.97 7.17
CA ILE A 333 0.54 17.86 5.72
C ILE A 333 1.64 17.04 5.03
N PHE A 334 2.89 17.13 5.49
CA PHE A 334 3.97 16.28 5.00
C PHE A 334 3.69 14.79 5.25
N ASP A 335 3.19 14.44 6.43
CA ASP A 335 2.80 13.07 6.75
C ASP A 335 1.64 12.60 5.85
N TYR A 336 0.64 13.47 5.62
CA TYR A 336 -0.48 13.19 4.71
C TYR A 336 -0.02 12.92 3.28
N TRP A 337 0.88 13.75 2.76
CA TRP A 337 1.47 13.54 1.43
C TRP A 337 2.33 12.27 1.38
N SER A 338 2.99 11.90 2.47
CA SER A 338 3.73 10.64 2.56
C SER A 338 2.79 9.43 2.46
N ILE A 339 1.64 9.47 3.11
CA ILE A 339 0.57 8.46 2.97
C ILE A 339 0.09 8.39 1.52
N LEU A 340 -0.19 9.53 0.88
CA LEU A 340 -0.63 9.56 -0.53
C LEU A 340 0.40 8.98 -1.49
N SER A 341 1.68 9.30 -1.29
CA SER A 341 2.78 8.76 -2.08
C SER A 341 2.81 7.24 -2.04
N GLU A 342 2.68 6.66 -0.84
CA GLU A 342 2.72 5.22 -0.64
C GLU A 342 1.45 4.53 -1.16
N ILE A 343 0.28 5.16 -1.04
CA ILE A 343 -0.96 4.67 -1.68
C ILE A 343 -0.81 4.67 -3.22
N ASP A 344 -0.23 5.71 -3.81
CA ASP A 344 -0.01 5.78 -5.25
C ASP A 344 0.98 4.71 -5.73
N LYS A 345 2.06 4.47 -4.99
CA LYS A 345 3.01 3.37 -5.26
C LYS A 345 2.33 2.01 -5.13
N TRP A 346 1.54 1.80 -4.08
CA TRP A 346 0.78 0.57 -3.88
C TRP A 346 -0.22 0.35 -5.03
N ASN A 347 -0.93 1.38 -5.45
CA ASN A 347 -1.87 1.31 -6.57
C ASN A 347 -1.21 0.96 -7.92
N LYS A 348 0.05 1.36 -8.09
CA LYS A 348 0.88 1.04 -9.27
C LYS A 348 1.44 -0.38 -9.21
N LYS A 349 2.06 -0.77 -8.09
CA LYS A 349 2.76 -2.06 -7.91
C LYS A 349 1.80 -3.23 -7.64
N GLY A 350 0.67 -2.98 -6.98
CA GLY A 350 -0.27 -4.00 -6.52
C GLY A 350 -0.02 -4.49 -5.09
N TYR A 351 1.14 -4.19 -4.50
CA TYR A 351 1.53 -4.56 -3.13
C TYR A 351 2.30 -3.42 -2.46
N VAL A 352 2.42 -3.45 -1.12
CA VAL A 352 3.19 -2.48 -0.32
C VAL A 352 4.60 -3.03 -0.10
N ASP A 353 5.60 -2.22 -0.43
CA ASP A 353 7.00 -2.58 -0.25
C ASP A 353 7.52 -2.00 1.06
N LEU A 354 7.65 -2.86 2.08
CA LEU A 354 8.11 -2.48 3.43
C LEU A 354 9.64 -2.31 3.52
N THR A 355 10.40 -2.66 2.48
CA THR A 355 11.88 -2.65 2.51
C THR A 355 12.50 -1.38 1.93
N GLU A 356 11.69 -0.53 1.30
CA GLU A 356 12.15 0.71 0.67
C GLU A 356 12.52 1.77 1.73
N ASN A 357 13.72 2.34 1.61
CA ASN A 357 14.19 3.39 2.50
C ASN A 357 13.49 4.73 2.20
N LEU A 358 12.83 5.30 3.22
CA LEU A 358 12.05 6.54 3.13
C LEU A 358 12.84 7.81 3.46
N SER A 359 14.10 7.71 3.88
CA SER A 359 14.90 8.88 4.27
C SER A 359 15.16 9.83 3.10
N LEU A 360 15.01 11.13 3.34
CA LEU A 360 15.48 12.18 2.43
C LEU A 360 17.00 12.05 2.35
N LYS A 361 17.51 11.63 1.20
CA LYS A 361 18.96 11.58 0.98
C LYS A 361 19.48 13.02 0.96
N LYS A 362 20.31 13.38 1.95
CA LYS A 362 21.20 14.53 1.83
C LYS A 362 22.12 14.26 0.65
N GLU A 363 21.98 15.06 -0.41
CA GLU A 363 22.90 15.02 -1.54
C GLU A 363 24.13 15.81 -1.11
N SER A 364 24.94 15.26 -0.19
CA SER A 364 26.25 15.84 0.07
C SER A 364 27.00 15.82 -1.26
N ARG A 365 27.37 17.01 -1.76
CA ARG A 365 28.40 17.10 -2.78
C ARG A 365 29.69 16.62 -2.13
N GLU A 366 29.94 15.32 -2.14
CA GLU A 366 31.29 14.81 -1.99
C GLU A 366 32.08 15.43 -3.13
N ASN A 367 32.92 16.41 -2.80
CA ASN A 367 33.86 16.96 -3.74
C ASN A 367 34.80 15.84 -4.14
N LYS A 368 34.63 15.27 -5.34
CA LYS A 368 35.45 14.17 -5.84
C LYS A 368 36.57 14.71 -6.70
N CYS A 369 37.79 14.22 -6.46
CA CYS A 369 38.92 14.55 -7.30
C CYS A 369 38.63 14.09 -8.74
N PRO A 370 38.74 14.95 -9.76
CA PRO A 370 38.41 14.60 -11.14
C PRO A 370 39.37 13.57 -11.76
N GLN A 371 40.50 13.27 -11.12
CA GLN A 371 41.44 12.26 -11.60
C GLN A 371 41.30 10.90 -10.90
N CYS A 372 41.01 10.86 -9.61
CA CYS A 372 40.99 9.60 -8.84
C CYS A 372 39.65 9.30 -8.18
N GLU A 373 38.64 10.15 -8.39
CA GLU A 373 37.27 10.05 -7.87
C GLU A 373 37.15 9.96 -6.34
N LYS A 374 38.27 10.11 -5.61
CA LYS A 374 38.27 10.10 -4.16
C LYS A 374 37.75 11.44 -3.60
N PRO A 375 36.99 11.40 -2.49
CA PRO A 375 36.48 12.60 -1.85
C PRO A 375 37.62 13.46 -1.29
N TYR A 376 37.47 14.78 -1.34
CA TYR A 376 38.37 15.76 -0.74
C TYR A 376 37.59 16.84 0.02
N GLU A 377 38.23 17.50 0.97
CA GLU A 377 37.62 18.58 1.76
C GLU A 377 37.74 19.93 1.04
N SER A 378 36.67 20.73 1.09
CA SER A 378 36.63 22.09 0.52
C SER A 378 37.77 22.95 1.08
N GLY A 379 38.65 23.48 0.21
CA GLY A 379 39.81 24.31 0.61
C GLY A 379 41.18 23.66 0.40
N GLN A 380 41.25 22.41 -0.08
CA GLN A 380 42.51 21.75 -0.44
C GLN A 380 42.93 22.10 -1.89
N ASN A 381 44.12 22.67 -2.05
CA ASN A 381 44.68 23.01 -3.38
C ASN A 381 45.14 21.77 -4.18
N PHE A 382 45.37 20.64 -3.50
CA PHE A 382 45.83 19.40 -4.09
C PHE A 382 45.11 18.20 -3.48
N CYS A 383 44.78 17.21 -4.29
CA CYS A 383 44.20 15.96 -3.82
C CYS A 383 45.21 15.17 -2.98
N ALA A 384 44.87 14.89 -1.72
CA ALA A 384 45.72 14.15 -0.79
C ALA A 384 46.14 12.73 -1.25
N PHE A 385 45.41 12.14 -2.20
CA PHE A 385 45.65 10.75 -2.65
C PHE A 385 46.42 10.63 -3.96
N CYS A 386 46.31 11.60 -4.86
CA CYS A 386 46.93 11.52 -6.19
C CYS A 386 47.74 12.76 -6.57
N GLY A 387 47.77 13.80 -5.72
CA GLY A 387 48.51 15.03 -5.97
C GLY A 387 47.91 15.93 -7.06
N PHE A 388 46.74 15.57 -7.62
CA PHE A 388 46.09 16.39 -8.64
C PHE A 388 45.71 17.77 -8.11
N LYS A 389 45.99 18.82 -8.88
CA LYS A 389 45.66 20.20 -8.51
C LYS A 389 44.15 20.41 -8.62
N LEU A 390 43.50 20.56 -7.48
CA LEU A 390 42.07 20.82 -7.40
C LEU A 390 41.89 22.32 -7.67
N ALA A 391 41.13 22.67 -8.71
CA ALA A 391 40.91 24.08 -9.05
C ALA A 391 40.23 24.78 -7.88
N GLU A 392 40.76 25.93 -7.46
CA GLU A 392 40.10 26.84 -6.52
C GLU A 392 38.69 27.13 -7.05
N ALA A 393 37.67 26.64 -6.35
CA ALA A 393 36.29 27.04 -6.62
C ALA A 393 36.16 28.51 -6.18
N ALA A 394 36.13 29.42 -7.16
CA ALA A 394 35.74 30.81 -6.97
C ALA A 394 34.26 30.93 -6.60
#